data_AF-A0A2E5K0K3-F1
#
_entry.id   AF-A0A2E5K0K3-F1
#
_cell.length_a   1.000
_cell.length_b   1.000
_cell.length_c   1.000
_cell.angle_alpha   90.00
_cell.angle_beta   90.00
_cell.angle_gamma   90.00
#
_symmetry.space_group_name_H-M   'P 1'
#
loop_
_entity.id
_entity.type
_entity.pdbx_description
1 polymer ?
#
loop_
_entity_poly.entity_id
_entity_poly.type
_entity_poly.pdbx_seq_one_letter_code
_entity_poly.pdbx_strand_id
1 'polypeptide(L)'
;MSQGQKEDGLISVFVDDVEVRCKPGTNLVDLVASVGGEIPHYCYHPKLSVSGNCRMCLIELGMPGTDRAIGEPMLNIDGSPKIMYFPNPAIACGTRASDGMHVRTKTDMVKRAREGVMEFLLINHPLDCPICDQAGECRLQEFSTEYGKGYSRFVEQKVVKPKRTVLGPRVMLDDERCVLCSRCIRFCQEVADDDVLGFVDRGSYSTLTCYPGKKLENNYSLNTVDICPVGALTSRDFRFKMRVWFLKESPSICTESSVGVNTLVASREGKIYRITPRRNDAVNDTWMADSGRVLYKEVADENRLTEFSVDVVHAKIHQCLKSEKAAFVGSGGSSLEELYLFNRLSRAIRSVGNYVVAHYQEGDGLLISNDAKPNTRGALSVGFIETLPENQLTELSNRIDAGEIDTVVVYNEDLLAAGISEEQLEKVELVYFGAHANATSAAASVVVPTLTVFEKDGTFINQQFRLQKFLGAVPGPSGVVDDLVTLSQLLNHLEPDIGKLGTVAAVWDALAEEISLFTSISFSSLSTEGVVLDGSAFEHLPFCEGKSLHYEPKAETVEADA
;
A
#
# COMPACT_ATOMS: atom_id res chain seq x y z
N MET A 1 -13.83 17.94 46.39
CA MET A 1 -14.50 17.09 45.38
C MET A 1 -14.77 17.94 44.15
N SER A 2 -13.89 17.90 43.16
CA SER A 2 -14.18 18.38 41.80
C SER A 2 -14.24 17.15 40.92
N GLN A 3 -15.45 16.64 40.70
CA GLN A 3 -15.70 15.72 39.59
C GLN A 3 -15.48 16.54 38.31
N GLY A 4 -14.24 16.52 37.80
CA GLY A 4 -13.96 16.95 36.44
C GLY A 4 -14.82 16.10 35.51
N GLN A 5 -15.59 16.77 34.67
CA GLN A 5 -16.45 16.16 33.67
C GLN A 5 -15.65 15.10 32.89
N LYS A 6 -16.05 13.83 33.03
CA LYS A 6 -15.63 12.73 32.15
C LYS A 6 -16.31 12.93 30.80
N GLU A 7 -15.88 13.92 30.04
CA GLU A 7 -16.22 14.00 28.61
C GLU A 7 -15.38 12.95 27.86
N ASP A 8 -16.07 12.09 27.11
CA ASP A 8 -15.56 11.15 26.09
C ASP A 8 -14.80 9.87 26.50
N GLY A 9 -14.84 9.44 27.77
CA GLY A 9 -14.26 8.16 28.17
C GLY A 9 -12.72 8.08 28.03
N LEU A 10 -12.06 9.23 27.88
CA LEU A 10 -10.61 9.39 27.86
C LEU A 10 -10.06 9.45 29.29
N ILE A 11 -8.80 9.03 29.45
CA ILE A 11 -8.04 9.09 30.71
C ILE A 11 -6.88 10.07 30.58
N SER A 12 -6.43 10.62 31.71
CA SER A 12 -5.30 11.54 31.76
C SER A 12 -4.01 10.79 32.08
N VAL A 13 -3.02 10.88 31.20
CA VAL A 13 -1.66 10.35 31.38
C VAL A 13 -0.68 11.51 31.24
N PHE A 14 0.34 11.57 32.08
CA PHE A 14 1.34 12.63 32.07
C PHE A 14 2.63 12.10 31.42
N VAL A 15 3.00 12.63 30.26
CA VAL A 15 4.23 12.29 29.53
C VAL A 15 5.22 13.43 29.66
N ASP A 16 6.36 13.21 30.31
CA ASP A 16 7.36 14.25 30.59
C ASP A 16 6.73 15.55 31.16
N ASP A 17 5.85 15.36 32.15
CA ASP A 17 5.07 16.41 32.84
C ASP A 17 4.01 17.12 31.98
N VAL A 18 3.76 16.66 30.76
CA VAL A 18 2.66 17.14 29.89
C VAL A 18 1.45 16.22 30.00
N GLU A 19 0.28 16.78 30.30
CA GLU A 19 -0.98 16.01 30.30
C GLU A 19 -1.39 15.63 28.88
N VAL A 20 -1.62 14.33 28.66
CA VAL A 20 -2.07 13.73 27.42
C VAL A 20 -3.35 12.95 27.70
N ARG A 21 -4.41 13.29 26.97
CA ARG A 21 -5.68 12.56 27.03
C ARG A 21 -5.68 11.44 26.01
N CYS A 22 -5.98 10.22 26.45
CA CYS A 22 -5.99 9.05 25.57
C CYS A 22 -7.05 8.03 25.98
N LYS A 23 -7.31 7.06 25.09
CA LYS A 23 -8.20 5.95 25.40
C LYS A 23 -7.56 5.05 26.46
N PRO A 24 -8.32 4.55 27.45
CA PRO A 24 -7.83 3.54 28.38
C PRO A 24 -7.20 2.37 27.65
N GLY A 25 -6.04 1.90 28.12
CA GLY A 25 -5.35 0.76 27.52
C GLY A 25 -4.52 1.07 26.27
N THR A 26 -4.40 2.33 25.86
CA THR A 26 -3.48 2.71 24.76
C THR A 26 -2.04 2.27 25.08
N ASN A 27 -1.30 1.75 24.08
CA ASN A 27 0.11 1.38 24.26
C ASN A 27 0.96 2.64 24.53
N LEU A 28 1.87 2.61 25.50
CA LEU A 28 2.67 3.80 25.81
C LEU A 28 3.61 4.22 24.68
N VAL A 29 4.08 3.31 23.82
CA VAL A 29 4.88 3.69 22.65
C VAL A 29 4.04 4.51 21.67
N ASP A 30 2.83 4.06 21.37
CA ASP A 30 1.92 4.76 20.46
C ASP A 30 1.40 6.06 21.07
N LEU A 31 1.15 6.07 22.39
CA LEU A 31 0.72 7.27 23.11
C LEU A 31 1.76 8.38 23.00
N VAL A 32 3.03 8.07 23.29
CA VAL A 32 4.10 9.07 23.18
C VAL A 32 4.31 9.52 21.73
N ALA A 33 4.18 8.60 20.77
CA ALA A 33 4.20 8.95 19.35
C ALA A 33 3.05 9.89 18.93
N SER A 34 1.85 9.72 19.51
CA SER A 34 0.69 10.57 19.17
C SER A 34 0.85 12.03 19.58
N VAL A 35 1.77 12.33 20.51
CA VAL A 35 2.13 13.70 20.94
C VAL A 35 3.48 14.16 20.38
N GLY A 36 4.03 13.46 19.39
CA GLY A 36 5.27 13.81 18.69
C GLY A 36 6.56 13.40 19.41
N GLY A 37 6.48 12.62 20.50
CA GLY A 37 7.67 12.04 21.15
C GLY A 37 8.05 10.68 20.53
N GLU A 38 9.32 10.28 20.66
CA GLU A 38 9.78 8.96 20.21
C GLU A 38 10.32 8.13 21.38
N ILE A 39 9.82 6.90 21.51
CA ILE A 39 10.41 5.89 22.39
C ILE A 39 11.14 4.87 21.49
N PRO A 40 12.47 4.74 21.59
CA PRO A 40 13.22 3.84 20.71
C PRO A 40 12.86 2.38 20.98
N HIS A 41 12.63 1.60 19.92
CA HIS A 41 12.17 0.22 20.03
C HIS A 41 12.56 -0.64 18.81
N TYR A 42 12.88 -1.92 19.03
CA TYR A 42 13.22 -2.87 17.96
C TYR A 42 12.24 -4.02 17.78
N CYS A 43 11.68 -4.56 18.87
CA CYS A 43 10.75 -5.69 18.79
C CYS A 43 9.30 -5.23 18.63
N TYR A 44 8.94 -4.09 19.21
CA TYR A 44 7.56 -3.59 19.12
C TYR A 44 7.19 -3.24 17.68
N HIS A 45 6.00 -3.60 17.25
CA HIS A 45 5.40 -3.17 15.98
C HIS A 45 3.90 -3.04 16.25
N PRO A 46 3.24 -1.96 15.82
CA PRO A 46 1.84 -1.69 16.19
C PRO A 46 0.85 -2.76 15.71
N LYS A 47 1.22 -3.50 14.65
CA LYS A 47 0.40 -4.55 14.03
C LYS A 47 0.87 -5.98 14.37
N LEU A 48 1.69 -6.16 15.41
CA LEU A 48 2.13 -7.48 15.89
C LEU A 48 2.01 -7.56 17.42
N SER A 49 1.94 -8.77 17.96
CA SER A 49 1.88 -9.01 19.40
C SER A 49 3.10 -8.44 20.15
N VAL A 50 2.94 -8.08 21.42
CA VAL A 50 4.06 -7.50 22.19
C VAL A 50 5.01 -8.60 22.66
N SER A 51 6.29 -8.51 22.29
CA SER A 51 7.32 -9.45 22.74
C SER A 51 8.13 -8.97 23.95
N GLY A 52 8.59 -7.71 23.96
CA GLY A 52 9.42 -7.17 25.06
C GLY A 52 10.88 -7.67 25.11
N ASN A 53 11.37 -8.40 24.11
CA ASN A 53 12.71 -9.01 24.14
C ASN A 53 13.86 -8.00 24.02
N CYS A 54 13.69 -6.89 23.28
CA CYS A 54 14.80 -5.97 22.98
C CYS A 54 15.14 -4.95 24.08
N ARG A 55 14.20 -4.66 25.00
CA ARG A 55 14.34 -3.69 26.11
C ARG A 55 14.77 -2.26 25.72
N MET A 56 14.74 -1.87 24.45
CA MET A 56 15.12 -0.51 24.06
C MET A 56 14.09 0.56 24.52
N CYS A 57 12.83 0.14 24.70
CA CYS A 57 11.72 1.02 25.07
C CYS A 57 11.59 1.28 26.58
N LEU A 58 12.69 1.15 27.34
CA LEU A 58 12.66 1.38 28.79
C LEU A 58 12.32 2.85 29.09
N ILE A 59 11.44 3.02 30.08
CA ILE A 59 10.92 4.31 30.59
C ILE A 59 10.84 4.26 32.11
N GLU A 60 10.81 5.44 32.73
CA GLU A 60 10.51 5.56 34.15
C GLU A 60 9.01 5.79 34.33
N LEU A 61 8.39 4.93 35.14
CA LEU A 61 6.95 4.91 35.34
C LEU A 61 6.64 5.37 36.76
N GLY A 62 5.59 6.17 36.91
CA GLY A 62 5.06 6.61 38.18
C GLY A 62 3.54 6.54 38.22
N MET A 63 2.99 6.36 39.42
CA MET A 63 1.56 6.35 39.68
C MET A 63 1.23 7.25 40.86
N PRO A 64 0.01 7.80 40.96
CA PRO A 64 -0.43 8.52 42.14
C PRO A 64 -0.36 7.59 43.37
N GLY A 65 0.35 8.02 44.42
CA GLY A 65 0.51 7.25 45.63
C GLY A 65 -0.80 7.15 46.41
N THR A 66 -1.05 5.99 47.00
CA THR A 66 -2.16 5.76 47.94
C THR A 66 -1.57 5.31 49.27
N ASP A 67 -2.03 5.89 50.37
CA ASP A 67 -1.61 5.45 51.70
C ASP A 67 -2.20 4.06 51.96
N ARG A 68 -1.34 3.06 52.13
CA ARG A 68 -1.75 1.66 52.32
C ARG A 68 -2.50 1.42 53.64
N ALA A 69 -2.37 2.31 54.63
CA ALA A 69 -3.04 2.18 55.92
C ALA A 69 -4.46 2.77 55.92
N ILE A 70 -4.72 3.79 55.11
CA ILE A 70 -5.96 4.60 55.16
C ILE A 70 -6.77 4.49 53.85
N GLY A 71 -6.14 4.06 52.74
CA GLY A 71 -6.79 3.94 51.44
C GLY A 71 -7.00 5.26 50.71
N GLU A 72 -6.50 6.38 51.27
CA GLU A 72 -6.62 7.71 50.69
C GLU A 72 -5.41 8.08 49.81
N PRO A 73 -5.60 8.94 48.78
CA PRO A 73 -4.50 9.39 47.94
C PRO A 73 -3.50 10.24 48.74
N MET A 74 -2.22 9.93 48.58
CA MET A 74 -1.15 10.75 49.17
C MET A 74 -1.08 12.08 48.43
N LEU A 75 -1.15 13.19 49.17
CA LEU A 75 -1.08 14.53 48.61
C LEU A 75 0.23 15.21 49.02
N ASN A 76 0.77 16.03 48.13
CA ASN A 76 1.82 17.00 48.40
C ASN A 76 1.26 18.16 49.25
N ILE A 77 2.14 19.01 49.76
CA ILE A 77 1.77 20.17 50.61
C ILE A 77 0.86 21.16 49.86
N ASP A 78 0.97 21.21 48.53
CA ASP A 78 0.16 22.03 47.63
C ASP A 78 -1.21 21.40 47.27
N GLY A 79 -1.52 20.21 47.80
CA GLY A 79 -2.76 19.47 47.52
C GLY A 79 -2.74 18.65 46.23
N SER A 80 -1.64 18.63 45.47
CA SER A 80 -1.48 17.77 44.29
C SER A 80 -1.19 16.32 44.67
N PRO A 81 -1.57 15.30 43.86
CA PRO A 81 -1.23 13.91 44.15
C PRO A 81 0.27 13.68 44.17
N LYS A 82 0.79 13.03 45.22
CA LYS A 82 2.19 12.64 45.32
C LYS A 82 2.46 11.43 44.41
N ILE A 83 3.28 11.62 43.39
CA ILE A 83 3.61 10.57 42.42
C ILE A 83 4.72 9.68 42.97
N MET A 84 4.45 8.38 42.99
CA MET A 84 5.40 7.34 43.38
C MET A 84 5.99 6.70 42.11
N TYR A 85 7.26 7.01 41.85
CA TYR A 85 8.00 6.41 40.74
C TYR A 85 8.54 5.03 41.13
N PHE A 86 8.44 4.08 40.20
CA PHE A 86 8.97 2.73 40.41
C PHE A 86 10.51 2.74 40.42
N PRO A 87 11.15 1.92 41.27
CA PRO A 87 12.61 1.91 41.42
C PRO A 87 13.35 1.36 40.19
N ASN A 88 12.66 0.56 39.36
CA ASN A 88 13.22 -0.02 38.14
C ASN A 88 12.47 0.51 36.92
N PRO A 89 13.16 0.67 35.78
CA PRO A 89 12.50 1.10 34.55
C PRO A 89 11.55 0.01 34.03
N ALA A 90 10.44 0.44 33.45
CA ALA A 90 9.43 -0.43 32.84
C ALA A 90 9.54 -0.40 31.30
N ILE A 91 9.04 -1.46 30.64
CA ILE A 91 8.97 -1.48 29.17
C ILE A 91 7.75 -0.68 28.70
N ALA A 92 7.94 0.33 27.85
CA ALA A 92 6.81 1.09 27.31
C ALA A 92 5.89 0.21 26.44
N CYS A 93 6.46 -0.67 25.61
CA CYS A 93 5.69 -1.45 24.63
C CYS A 93 4.72 -2.47 25.26
N GLY A 94 5.00 -2.94 26.48
CA GLY A 94 4.13 -3.86 27.23
C GLY A 94 3.26 -3.16 28.26
N THR A 95 3.44 -1.86 28.46
CA THR A 95 2.67 -1.09 29.43
C THR A 95 1.48 -0.44 28.75
N ARG A 96 0.33 -0.48 29.42
CA ARG A 96 -0.96 0.04 28.95
C ARG A 96 -1.30 1.29 29.75
N ALA A 97 -1.74 2.33 29.06
CA ALA A 97 -2.12 3.61 29.66
C ALA A 97 -3.24 3.41 30.71
N SER A 98 -3.03 3.97 31.90
CA SER A 98 -3.99 3.99 33.00
C SER A 98 -4.13 5.41 33.53
N ASP A 99 -5.29 5.74 34.09
CA ASP A 99 -5.58 7.08 34.59
C ASP A 99 -4.58 7.52 35.68
N GLY A 100 -4.13 8.77 35.59
CA GLY A 100 -3.13 9.37 36.48
C GLY A 100 -1.69 8.86 36.30
N MET A 101 -1.43 7.99 35.32
CA MET A 101 -0.09 7.45 35.07
C MET A 101 0.88 8.57 34.68
N HIS A 102 2.09 8.54 35.23
CA HIS A 102 3.19 9.45 34.89
C HIS A 102 4.30 8.67 34.20
N VAL A 103 4.72 9.14 33.04
CA VAL A 103 5.74 8.52 32.19
C VAL A 103 6.85 9.54 31.98
N ARG A 104 8.07 9.20 32.40
CA ARG A 104 9.26 10.01 32.11
C ARG A 104 10.17 9.28 31.15
N THR A 105 10.55 9.94 30.07
CA THR A 105 11.34 9.37 28.98
C THR A 105 12.78 9.90 28.95
N LYS A 106 13.09 10.97 29.70
CA LYS A 106 14.36 11.71 29.61
C LYS A 106 15.20 11.70 30.88
N THR A 107 14.88 10.86 31.86
CA THR A 107 15.66 10.80 33.12
C THR A 107 17.01 10.14 32.94
N ASP A 108 17.95 10.43 33.83
CA ASP A 108 19.29 9.80 33.82
C ASP A 108 19.22 8.27 33.89
N MET A 109 18.23 7.73 34.61
CA MET A 109 17.99 6.29 34.68
C MET A 109 17.62 5.73 33.30
N VAL A 110 16.67 6.37 32.60
CA VAL A 110 16.23 5.94 31.27
C VAL A 110 17.37 6.06 30.25
N LYS A 111 18.11 7.17 30.28
CA LYS A 111 19.26 7.38 29.41
C LYS A 111 20.30 6.28 29.58
N ARG A 112 20.72 6.00 30.83
CA ARG A 112 21.70 4.93 31.12
C ARG A 112 21.19 3.55 30.72
N ALA A 113 19.89 3.28 30.90
CA ALA A 113 19.29 2.02 30.50
C ALA A 113 19.33 1.83 28.98
N ARG A 114 18.96 2.85 28.20
CA ARG A 114 19.02 2.81 26.73
C ARG A 114 20.46 2.68 26.20
N GLU A 115 21.39 3.43 26.76
CA GLU A 115 22.82 3.30 26.45
C GLU A 115 23.34 1.89 26.73
N GLY A 116 22.94 1.28 27.84
CA GLY A 116 23.32 -0.09 28.19
C GLY A 116 22.73 -1.13 27.23
N VAL A 117 21.44 -1.01 26.90
CA VAL A 117 20.79 -1.88 25.92
C VAL A 117 21.43 -1.76 24.54
N MET A 118 21.69 -0.54 24.08
CA MET A 118 22.36 -0.28 22.82
C MET A 118 23.75 -0.93 22.78
N GLU A 119 24.51 -0.80 23.86
CA GLU A 119 25.81 -1.46 23.99
C GLU A 119 25.68 -2.99 23.84
N PHE A 120 24.73 -3.63 24.54
CA PHE A 120 24.50 -5.07 24.42
C PHE A 120 24.11 -5.51 23.00
N LEU A 121 23.29 -4.72 22.30
CA LEU A 121 22.91 -4.99 20.91
C LEU A 121 24.11 -4.91 19.96
N LEU A 122 25.04 -3.98 20.21
CA LEU A 122 26.22 -3.75 19.37
C LEU A 122 27.42 -4.67 19.69
N ILE A 123 27.41 -5.37 20.84
CA ILE A 123 28.51 -6.27 21.25
C ILE A 123 28.85 -7.27 20.15
N ASN A 124 27.85 -8.03 19.66
CA ASN A 124 28.07 -9.04 18.62
C ASN A 124 27.65 -8.58 17.21
N HIS A 125 27.07 -7.38 17.07
CA HIS A 125 26.70 -6.85 15.76
C HIS A 125 27.96 -6.57 14.91
N PRO A 126 27.99 -6.98 13.62
CA PRO A 126 29.16 -6.84 12.77
C PRO A 126 29.36 -5.39 12.32
N LEU A 127 30.60 -5.05 11.95
CA LEU A 127 30.95 -3.76 11.36
C LEU A 127 30.66 -3.72 9.85
N ASP A 128 29.46 -4.18 9.48
CA ASP A 128 29.04 -4.37 8.09
C ASP A 128 28.38 -3.12 7.49
N CYS A 129 28.19 -2.03 8.24
CA CYS A 129 27.40 -0.87 7.79
C CYS A 129 27.73 -0.37 6.37
N PRO A 130 28.99 -0.28 5.91
CA PRO A 130 29.30 0.17 4.55
C PRO A 130 28.76 -0.75 3.45
N ILE A 131 28.71 -2.06 3.71
CA ILE A 131 28.24 -3.07 2.77
C ILE A 131 26.78 -3.47 3.00
N CYS A 132 26.21 -3.13 4.15
CA CYS A 132 24.82 -3.43 4.51
C CYS A 132 23.85 -2.69 3.58
N ASP A 133 22.82 -3.40 3.11
CA ASP A 133 21.82 -2.84 2.20
C ASP A 133 20.88 -1.85 2.92
N GLN A 134 20.52 -2.16 4.16
CA GLN A 134 19.69 -1.32 5.05
C GLN A 134 20.39 -0.03 5.50
N ALA A 135 21.67 0.19 5.15
CA ALA A 135 22.38 1.39 5.56
C ALA A 135 21.63 2.63 5.04
N GLY A 136 21.41 3.61 5.93
CA GLY A 136 20.61 4.81 5.62
C GLY A 136 19.13 4.73 6.02
N GLU A 137 18.59 3.52 6.20
CA GLU A 137 17.23 3.25 6.70
C GLU A 137 17.23 2.22 7.85
N CYS A 138 18.36 2.13 8.55
CA CYS A 138 18.57 1.17 9.63
C CYS A 138 18.25 1.80 10.98
N ARG A 139 17.18 1.35 11.65
CA ARG A 139 16.82 1.84 12.98
C ARG A 139 17.89 1.56 14.03
N LEU A 140 18.72 0.53 13.87
CA LEU A 140 19.87 0.31 14.76
C LEU A 140 20.93 1.40 14.61
N GLN A 141 21.18 1.86 13.39
CA GLN A 141 22.13 2.94 13.13
C GLN A 141 21.62 4.27 13.69
N GLU A 142 20.35 4.60 13.45
CA GLU A 142 19.70 5.82 13.95
C GLU A 142 19.74 5.86 15.49
N PHE A 143 19.18 4.84 16.14
CA PHE A 143 19.12 4.82 17.60
C PHE A 143 20.50 4.66 18.25
N SER A 144 21.47 4.04 17.60
CA SER A 144 22.85 4.02 18.11
C SER A 144 23.48 5.41 18.10
N THR A 145 23.11 6.25 17.15
CA THR A 145 23.61 7.64 17.05
C THR A 145 22.95 8.53 18.09
N GLU A 146 21.65 8.36 18.31
CA GLU A 146 20.86 9.21 19.21
C GLU A 146 20.93 8.78 20.69
N TYR A 147 20.86 7.47 20.96
CA TYR A 147 20.74 6.92 22.31
C TYR A 147 21.97 6.09 22.75
N GLY A 148 22.97 5.94 21.88
CA GLY A 148 24.21 5.21 22.18
C GLY A 148 25.29 6.08 22.84
N LYS A 149 26.34 5.42 23.37
CA LYS A 149 27.48 6.11 24.03
C LYS A 149 28.48 6.76 23.06
N GLY A 150 28.40 6.45 21.76
CA GLY A 150 29.35 6.91 20.73
C GLY A 150 30.70 6.19 20.67
N TYR A 151 31.03 5.34 21.65
CA TYR A 151 32.22 4.48 21.62
C TYR A 151 31.90 3.07 22.14
N SER A 152 32.66 2.08 21.67
CA SER A 152 32.57 0.69 22.15
C SER A 152 33.61 0.43 23.23
N ARG A 153 33.23 -0.30 24.28
CA ARG A 153 34.15 -0.87 25.28
C ARG A 153 34.49 -2.33 25.00
N PHE A 154 33.78 -2.97 24.07
CA PHE A 154 33.97 -4.37 23.72
C PHE A 154 35.17 -4.52 22.78
N VAL A 155 36.22 -5.19 23.26
CA VAL A 155 37.49 -5.45 22.55
C VAL A 155 37.72 -6.93 22.24
N GLU A 156 36.77 -7.78 22.62
CA GLU A 156 36.84 -9.23 22.42
C GLU A 156 36.39 -9.64 21.01
N GLN A 157 36.57 -10.92 20.69
CA GLN A 157 36.09 -11.48 19.44
C GLN A 157 34.56 -11.57 19.44
N LYS A 158 33.93 -11.00 18.41
CA LYS A 158 32.48 -11.08 18.17
C LYS A 158 32.08 -12.49 17.77
N VAL A 159 30.88 -12.91 18.18
CA VAL A 159 30.29 -14.17 17.72
C VAL A 159 29.97 -14.08 16.23
N VAL A 160 30.51 -15.03 15.46
CA VAL A 160 30.26 -15.18 14.03
C VAL A 160 29.03 -16.05 13.82
N LYS A 161 28.16 -15.66 12.90
CA LYS A 161 26.91 -16.36 12.58
C LYS A 161 26.77 -16.56 11.06
N PRO A 162 25.85 -17.41 10.59
CA PRO A 162 25.66 -17.62 9.15
C PRO A 162 25.35 -16.30 8.41
N LYS A 163 26.01 -16.12 7.26
CA LYS A 163 25.82 -14.99 6.34
C LYS A 163 25.38 -15.51 4.98
N ARG A 164 24.61 -14.70 4.25
CA ARG A 164 24.10 -15.02 2.90
C ARG A 164 23.28 -16.31 2.85
N THR A 165 22.56 -16.61 3.93
CA THR A 165 21.67 -17.77 3.98
C THR A 165 20.42 -17.46 3.16
N VAL A 166 20.10 -18.33 2.20
CA VAL A 166 18.88 -18.20 1.40
C VAL A 166 17.73 -18.81 2.20
N LEU A 167 16.83 -17.97 2.71
CA LEU A 167 15.63 -18.43 3.43
C LEU A 167 14.50 -18.82 2.47
N GLY A 168 14.49 -18.25 1.27
CA GLY A 168 13.47 -18.50 0.26
C GLY A 168 13.81 -17.84 -1.08
N PRO A 169 12.87 -17.84 -2.05
CA PRO A 169 13.08 -17.28 -3.37
C PRO A 169 13.38 -15.78 -3.33
N ARG A 170 12.82 -15.05 -2.36
CA ARG A 170 12.85 -13.58 -2.30
C ARG A 170 13.70 -13.00 -1.17
N VAL A 171 13.96 -13.74 -0.09
CA VAL A 171 14.62 -13.22 1.13
C VAL A 171 15.98 -13.87 1.37
N MET A 172 16.98 -13.05 1.67
CA MET A 172 18.32 -13.44 2.10
C MET A 172 18.59 -12.99 3.54
N LEU A 173 19.18 -13.88 4.34
CA LEU A 173 19.54 -13.66 5.74
C LEU A 173 21.06 -13.49 5.92
N ASP A 174 21.45 -12.40 6.55
CA ASP A 174 22.74 -12.23 7.23
C ASP A 174 22.52 -12.20 8.74
N ASP A 175 22.58 -13.36 9.39
CA ASP A 175 22.15 -13.51 10.80
C ASP A 175 23.05 -12.78 11.80
N GLU A 176 24.31 -12.49 11.42
CA GLU A 176 25.19 -11.65 12.24
C GLU A 176 24.59 -10.26 12.51
N ARG A 177 23.79 -9.74 11.58
CA ARG A 177 23.13 -8.44 11.74
C ARG A 177 21.85 -8.52 12.57
N CYS A 178 21.32 -9.73 12.80
CA CYS A 178 20.05 -9.93 13.50
C CYS A 178 20.16 -9.57 14.99
N VAL A 179 19.25 -8.73 15.47
CA VAL A 179 19.15 -8.32 16.88
C VAL A 179 18.15 -9.15 17.68
N LEU A 180 17.72 -10.30 17.15
CA LEU A 180 16.82 -11.26 17.79
C LEU A 180 15.49 -10.64 18.31
N CYS A 181 14.95 -9.66 17.58
CA CYS A 181 13.75 -8.92 17.98
C CYS A 181 12.42 -9.67 17.73
N SER A 182 12.49 -10.85 17.13
CA SER A 182 11.37 -11.75 16.76
C SER A 182 10.24 -11.15 15.90
N ARG A 183 10.42 -9.96 15.28
CA ARG A 183 9.38 -9.36 14.42
C ARG A 183 9.02 -10.26 13.24
N CYS A 184 10.01 -10.79 12.53
CA CYS A 184 9.79 -11.69 11.40
C CYS A 184 9.07 -12.98 11.79
N ILE A 185 9.44 -13.58 12.92
CA ILE A 185 8.79 -14.80 13.45
C ILE A 185 7.31 -14.53 13.75
N ARG A 186 7.03 -13.47 14.52
CA ARG A 186 5.65 -13.09 14.86
C ARG A 186 4.83 -12.73 13.63
N PHE A 187 5.41 -12.03 12.66
CA PHE A 187 4.73 -11.75 11.40
C PHE A 187 4.33 -13.03 10.66
N CYS A 188 5.25 -13.98 10.53
CA CYS A 188 4.99 -15.28 9.92
C CYS A 188 3.86 -16.04 10.63
N GLN A 189 3.80 -15.98 11.96
CA GLN A 189 2.79 -16.67 12.77
C GLN A 189 1.43 -15.98 12.81
N GLU A 190 1.40 -14.65 12.90
CA GLU A 190 0.20 -13.87 13.23
C GLU A 190 -0.49 -13.29 11.99
N VAL A 191 0.25 -13.03 10.92
CA VAL A 191 -0.25 -12.31 9.74
C VAL A 191 -0.17 -13.16 8.48
N ALA A 192 1.00 -13.73 8.18
CA ALA A 192 1.16 -14.54 6.98
C ALA A 192 0.58 -15.97 7.11
N ASP A 193 0.18 -16.37 8.33
CA ASP A 193 -0.30 -17.71 8.70
C ASP A 193 0.59 -18.85 8.16
N ASP A 194 1.91 -18.63 8.20
CA ASP A 194 2.93 -19.59 7.78
C ASP A 194 4.09 -19.57 8.77
N ASP A 195 3.96 -20.37 9.84
CA ASP A 195 4.97 -20.54 10.88
C ASP A 195 6.21 -21.29 10.35
N VAL A 196 7.05 -20.54 9.62
CA VAL A 196 8.25 -21.05 8.96
C VAL A 196 9.55 -20.57 9.61
N LEU A 197 9.54 -19.44 10.31
CA LEU A 197 10.74 -18.85 10.92
C LEU A 197 10.80 -19.14 12.42
N GLY A 198 11.99 -19.48 12.92
CA GLY A 198 12.21 -19.70 14.35
C GLY A 198 13.63 -19.37 14.79
N PHE A 199 13.81 -19.18 16.09
CA PHE A 199 15.15 -19.15 16.69
C PHE A 199 15.57 -20.56 17.10
N VAL A 200 16.78 -20.95 16.71
CA VAL A 200 17.47 -22.13 17.22
C VAL A 200 18.60 -21.72 18.15
N ASP A 201 19.12 -22.67 18.92
CA ASP A 201 20.15 -22.46 19.93
C ASP A 201 19.73 -21.49 21.06
N ARG A 202 20.66 -21.17 21.97
CA ARG A 202 20.38 -20.36 23.17
C ARG A 202 21.50 -19.37 23.47
N GLY A 203 21.13 -18.25 24.08
CA GLY A 203 22.06 -17.19 24.49
C GLY A 203 22.66 -16.47 23.28
N SER A 204 23.95 -16.15 23.33
CA SER A 204 24.63 -15.40 22.26
C SER A 204 24.73 -16.17 20.93
N TYR A 205 24.53 -17.49 20.95
CA TYR A 205 24.55 -18.37 19.78
C TYR A 205 23.19 -18.52 19.12
N SER A 206 22.12 -17.89 19.64
CA SER A 206 20.81 -18.00 19.01
C SER A 206 20.81 -17.43 17.58
N THR A 207 20.27 -18.20 16.64
CA THR A 207 20.25 -17.89 15.21
C THR A 207 18.85 -18.02 14.64
N LEU A 208 18.49 -17.11 13.73
CA LEU A 208 17.25 -17.21 12.96
C LEU A 208 17.41 -18.25 11.84
N THR A 209 16.44 -19.14 11.69
CA THR A 209 16.43 -20.13 10.61
C THR A 209 15.00 -20.46 10.19
N CYS A 210 14.86 -21.13 9.05
CA CYS A 210 13.61 -21.77 8.67
C CYS A 210 13.46 -23.12 9.39
N TYR A 211 12.22 -23.54 9.63
CA TYR A 211 11.91 -24.91 10.07
C TYR A 211 12.51 -25.94 9.08
N PRO A 212 13.10 -27.04 9.54
CA PRO A 212 13.70 -28.04 8.66
C PRO A 212 12.77 -28.51 7.54
N GLY A 213 13.20 -28.38 6.29
CA GLY A 213 12.41 -28.77 5.10
C GLY A 213 11.42 -27.71 4.60
N LYS A 214 11.23 -26.60 5.31
CA LYS A 214 10.44 -25.45 4.84
C LYS A 214 11.34 -24.32 4.35
N LYS A 215 10.78 -23.45 3.51
CA LYS A 215 11.38 -22.21 3.02
C LYS A 215 10.37 -21.06 3.17
N LEU A 216 10.87 -19.85 3.33
CA LEU A 216 10.06 -18.65 3.39
C LEU A 216 9.56 -18.29 1.98
N GLU A 217 8.47 -18.94 1.56
CA GLU A 217 7.94 -18.93 0.18
C GLU A 217 6.54 -18.31 0.05
N ASN A 218 5.83 -18.06 1.16
CA ASN A 218 4.51 -17.43 1.17
C ASN A 218 4.51 -16.06 0.45
N ASN A 219 3.35 -15.65 -0.07
CA ASN A 219 3.17 -14.41 -0.83
C ASN A 219 3.32 -13.13 0.02
N TYR A 220 3.79 -13.22 1.27
CA TYR A 220 3.98 -12.08 2.15
C TYR A 220 5.39 -12.01 2.73
N SER A 221 6.32 -12.81 2.20
CA SER A 221 7.67 -12.97 2.74
C SER A 221 8.48 -11.68 2.80
N LEU A 222 8.33 -10.75 1.85
CA LEU A 222 9.11 -9.51 1.83
C LEU A 222 8.67 -8.51 2.89
N ASN A 223 7.48 -8.65 3.48
CA ASN A 223 7.11 -7.86 4.65
C ASN A 223 8.06 -8.14 5.83
N THR A 224 8.68 -9.33 5.90
CA THR A 224 9.72 -9.63 6.90
C THR A 224 10.97 -8.78 6.71
N VAL A 225 11.26 -8.34 5.48
CA VAL A 225 12.34 -7.38 5.16
C VAL A 225 11.94 -5.99 5.62
N ASP A 226 10.74 -5.53 5.29
CA ASP A 226 10.27 -4.19 5.64
C ASP A 226 10.21 -3.95 7.16
N ILE A 227 9.75 -4.94 7.93
CA ILE A 227 9.66 -4.80 9.39
C ILE A 227 10.99 -5.06 10.11
N CYS A 228 12.00 -5.59 9.41
CA CYS A 228 13.30 -5.88 10.01
C CYS A 228 13.97 -4.54 10.38
N PRO A 229 14.22 -4.26 11.67
CA PRO A 229 14.79 -2.97 12.05
C PRO A 229 16.30 -2.83 11.70
N VAL A 230 16.87 -3.87 11.11
CA VAL A 230 18.29 -4.05 10.79
C VAL A 230 18.43 -4.75 9.45
N GLY A 231 19.58 -4.66 8.80
CA GLY A 231 19.82 -5.31 7.51
C GLY A 231 20.11 -6.81 7.58
N ALA A 232 19.42 -7.53 8.47
CA ALA A 232 19.55 -8.98 8.60
C ALA A 232 18.74 -9.72 7.54
N LEU A 233 17.48 -9.32 7.34
CA LEU A 233 16.65 -9.82 6.25
C LEU A 233 16.67 -8.77 5.12
N THR A 234 16.97 -9.20 3.91
CA THR A 234 17.08 -8.31 2.74
C THR A 234 16.43 -8.96 1.52
N SER A 235 15.87 -8.13 0.63
CA SER A 235 15.33 -8.58 -0.64
C SER A 235 16.46 -9.06 -1.55
N ARG A 236 16.35 -10.27 -2.09
CA ARG A 236 17.30 -10.81 -3.07
C ARG A 236 17.31 -10.02 -4.36
N ASP A 237 16.19 -9.39 -4.72
CA ASP A 237 16.11 -8.57 -5.92
C ASP A 237 16.78 -7.20 -5.69
N PHE A 238 16.46 -6.49 -4.61
CA PHE A 238 16.95 -5.11 -4.43
C PHE A 238 18.40 -5.03 -3.91
N ARG A 239 18.83 -6.03 -3.16
CA ARG A 239 20.11 -6.02 -2.43
C ARG A 239 21.29 -5.63 -3.32
N PHE A 240 22.02 -4.61 -2.88
CA PHE A 240 23.22 -4.06 -3.54
C PHE A 240 22.99 -3.37 -4.89
N LYS A 241 21.74 -3.16 -5.33
CA LYS A 241 21.45 -2.43 -6.56
C LYS A 241 21.51 -0.91 -6.38
N MET A 242 21.09 -0.38 -5.23
CA MET A 242 21.06 1.06 -4.96
C MET A 242 21.13 1.34 -3.44
N ARG A 243 21.50 2.56 -3.05
CA ARG A 243 21.38 3.04 -1.67
C ARG A 243 20.15 3.92 -1.51
N VAL A 244 19.49 3.80 -0.36
CA VAL A 244 18.17 4.41 -0.13
C VAL A 244 18.18 5.94 -0.17
N TRP A 245 19.25 6.59 0.27
CA TRP A 245 19.38 8.06 0.21
C TRP A 245 19.49 8.61 -1.22
N PHE A 246 19.63 7.76 -2.23
CA PHE A 246 19.58 8.18 -3.63
C PHE A 246 18.22 7.97 -4.29
N LEU A 247 17.30 7.25 -3.64
CA LEU A 247 16.00 6.94 -4.19
C LEU A 247 15.05 8.10 -3.89
N LYS A 248 14.23 8.43 -4.89
CA LYS A 248 13.02 9.24 -4.72
C LYS A 248 11.86 8.27 -4.50
N GLU A 249 11.01 8.56 -3.51
CA GLU A 249 9.82 7.77 -3.25
C GLU A 249 8.57 8.53 -3.71
N SER A 250 7.77 7.89 -4.56
CA SER A 250 6.46 8.38 -4.99
C SER A 250 5.36 7.51 -4.38
N PRO A 251 4.35 8.10 -3.69
CA PRO A 251 3.15 7.38 -3.28
C PRO A 251 2.37 6.83 -4.49
N SER A 252 2.05 5.55 -4.47
CA SER A 252 1.26 4.89 -5.52
C SER A 252 0.29 3.85 -4.93
N ILE A 253 -0.40 3.13 -5.79
CA ILE A 253 -1.40 2.10 -5.45
C ILE A 253 -1.05 0.82 -6.22
N CYS A 254 -1.16 -0.32 -5.55
CA CYS A 254 -0.97 -1.62 -6.19
C CYS A 254 -2.15 -1.96 -7.11
N THR A 255 -1.86 -2.41 -8.33
CA THR A 255 -2.85 -2.70 -9.37
C THR A 255 -3.19 -4.20 -9.49
N GLU A 256 -2.71 -5.05 -8.57
CA GLU A 256 -2.92 -6.50 -8.62
C GLU A 256 -4.34 -6.96 -8.26
N SER A 257 -5.10 -6.12 -7.55
CA SER A 257 -6.45 -6.46 -7.08
C SER A 257 -7.26 -5.22 -6.70
N SER A 258 -8.56 -5.40 -6.50
CA SER A 258 -9.48 -4.35 -6.05
C SER A 258 -9.26 -3.89 -4.61
N VAL A 259 -8.32 -4.48 -3.86
CA VAL A 259 -7.96 -4.03 -2.50
C VAL A 259 -7.36 -2.61 -2.52
N GLY A 260 -6.56 -2.28 -3.54
CA GLY A 260 -5.94 -0.96 -3.66
C GLY A 260 -4.86 -0.68 -2.60
N VAL A 261 -3.98 -1.65 -2.37
CA VAL A 261 -2.88 -1.56 -1.39
C VAL A 261 -2.03 -0.30 -1.63
N ASN A 262 -1.81 0.49 -0.58
CA ASN A 262 -0.99 1.70 -0.70
C ASN A 262 0.49 1.35 -0.74
N THR A 263 1.23 1.95 -1.68
CA THR A 263 2.64 1.65 -1.92
C THR A 263 3.50 2.90 -1.98
N LEU A 264 4.80 2.71 -1.79
CA LEU A 264 5.87 3.65 -2.10
C LEU A 264 6.72 3.05 -3.21
N VAL A 265 6.83 3.76 -4.31
CA VAL A 265 7.62 3.35 -5.48
C VAL A 265 8.93 4.12 -5.44
N ALA A 266 10.03 3.39 -5.26
CA ALA A 266 11.36 3.98 -5.13
C ALA A 266 12.08 3.96 -6.48
N SER A 267 12.36 5.15 -7.02
CA SER A 267 12.96 5.34 -8.33
C SER A 267 14.19 6.24 -8.31
N ARG A 268 15.03 6.11 -9.34
CA ARG A 268 16.16 7.01 -9.61
C ARG A 268 16.47 7.00 -11.10
N GLU A 269 16.72 8.17 -11.67
CA GLU A 269 17.15 8.32 -13.09
C GLU A 269 16.21 7.60 -14.07
N GLY A 270 14.89 7.72 -13.84
CA GLY A 270 13.87 7.10 -14.69
C GLY A 270 13.72 5.59 -14.53
N LYS A 271 14.42 4.97 -13.57
CA LYS A 271 14.32 3.53 -13.28
C LYS A 271 13.74 3.28 -11.89
N ILE A 272 12.77 2.37 -11.80
CA ILE A 272 12.22 1.88 -10.54
C ILE A 272 13.10 0.73 -10.02
N TYR A 273 13.41 0.76 -8.72
CA TYR A 273 14.27 -0.23 -8.07
C TYR A 273 13.52 -1.17 -7.13
N ARG A 274 12.51 -0.66 -6.41
CA ARG A 274 11.69 -1.45 -5.50
C ARG A 274 10.33 -0.78 -5.26
N ILE A 275 9.35 -1.60 -4.86
CA ILE A 275 8.09 -1.15 -4.29
C ILE A 275 8.01 -1.66 -2.85
N THR A 276 7.63 -0.77 -1.92
CA THR A 276 7.41 -1.10 -0.50
C THR A 276 6.00 -0.66 -0.07
N PRO A 277 5.42 -1.28 0.96
CA PRO A 277 4.11 -0.88 1.47
C PRO A 277 4.17 0.53 2.06
N ARG A 278 3.10 1.31 1.84
CA ARG A 278 2.84 2.55 2.55
C ARG A 278 1.77 2.28 3.60
N ARG A 279 1.95 2.81 4.81
CA ARG A 279 0.98 2.58 5.88
C ARG A 279 -0.36 3.23 5.57
N ASN A 280 -1.45 2.45 5.62
CA ASN A 280 -2.82 2.92 5.63
C ASN A 280 -3.66 1.92 6.45
N ASP A 281 -3.99 2.31 7.69
CA ASP A 281 -4.67 1.46 8.66
C ASP A 281 -6.13 1.14 8.28
N ALA A 282 -6.67 1.74 7.22
CA ALA A 282 -8.00 1.44 6.69
C ALA A 282 -7.98 0.48 5.49
N VAL A 283 -6.81 0.20 4.90
CA VAL A 283 -6.68 -0.62 3.68
C VAL A 283 -5.73 -1.80 3.88
N ASN A 284 -4.44 -1.51 4.06
CA ASN A 284 -3.40 -2.54 4.05
C ASN A 284 -2.57 -2.59 5.34
N ASP A 285 -2.93 -1.81 6.35
CA ASP A 285 -2.10 -1.56 7.53
C ASP A 285 -0.69 -1.17 7.09
N THR A 286 0.29 -2.07 7.20
CA THR A 286 1.68 -1.88 6.77
C THR A 286 2.14 -3.00 5.82
N TRP A 287 1.21 -3.81 5.32
CA TRP A 287 1.49 -5.04 4.59
C TRP A 287 1.27 -4.85 3.09
N MET A 288 1.91 -5.71 2.31
CA MET A 288 1.74 -5.81 0.86
C MET A 288 2.15 -7.21 0.39
N ALA A 289 1.43 -7.77 -0.58
CA ALA A 289 1.79 -9.05 -1.18
C ALA A 289 3.10 -8.96 -1.98
N ASP A 290 3.79 -10.08 -2.11
CA ASP A 290 5.05 -10.18 -2.85
C ASP A 290 4.82 -10.09 -4.37
N SER A 291 3.67 -10.55 -4.86
CA SER A 291 3.19 -10.39 -6.23
C SER A 291 3.13 -8.92 -6.65
N GLY A 292 2.54 -8.07 -5.82
CA GLY A 292 2.41 -6.64 -6.10
C GLY A 292 3.76 -5.91 -6.19
N ARG A 293 4.80 -6.43 -5.50
CA ARG A 293 6.12 -5.78 -5.44
C ARG A 293 6.93 -5.92 -6.72
N VAL A 294 6.52 -6.81 -7.63
CA VAL A 294 7.20 -7.01 -8.91
C VAL A 294 6.48 -6.36 -10.08
N LEU A 295 5.31 -5.73 -9.86
CA LEU A 295 4.53 -5.08 -10.92
C LEU A 295 5.32 -4.02 -11.68
N TYR A 296 6.22 -3.28 -11.01
CA TYR A 296 7.05 -2.26 -11.67
C TYR A 296 7.92 -2.80 -12.81
N LYS A 297 8.12 -4.13 -12.89
CA LYS A 297 8.86 -4.74 -14.00
C LYS A 297 8.15 -4.53 -15.34
N GLU A 298 6.83 -4.34 -15.34
CA GLU A 298 6.05 -4.05 -16.55
C GLU A 298 6.53 -2.76 -17.25
N VAL A 299 7.07 -1.79 -16.50
CA VAL A 299 7.57 -0.53 -17.05
C VAL A 299 8.74 -0.75 -18.01
N ALA A 300 9.54 -1.78 -17.76
CA ALA A 300 10.71 -2.14 -18.56
C ALA A 300 10.53 -3.47 -19.31
N ASP A 301 9.28 -3.89 -19.52
CA ASP A 301 8.97 -5.11 -20.27
C ASP A 301 9.33 -4.96 -21.75
N GLU A 302 9.73 -6.07 -22.39
CA GLU A 302 10.10 -6.07 -23.81
C GLU A 302 8.90 -5.80 -24.73
N ASN A 303 7.68 -6.09 -24.27
CA ASN A 303 6.44 -5.86 -25.01
C ASN A 303 5.93 -4.41 -24.88
N ARG A 304 6.71 -3.47 -24.33
CA ARG A 304 6.25 -2.10 -24.13
C ARG A 304 6.05 -1.36 -25.45
N LEU A 305 4.88 -0.76 -25.63
CA LEU A 305 4.57 0.09 -26.79
C LEU A 305 5.11 1.50 -26.56
N THR A 306 5.97 1.98 -27.48
CA THR A 306 6.63 3.29 -27.37
C THR A 306 6.34 4.22 -28.55
N GLU A 307 5.80 3.68 -29.63
CA GLU A 307 5.52 4.43 -30.86
C GLU A 307 4.07 4.18 -31.28
N PHE A 308 3.47 5.18 -31.91
CA PHE A 308 2.15 5.03 -32.52
C PHE A 308 2.26 4.23 -33.81
N SER A 309 1.23 3.44 -34.16
CA SER A 309 1.30 2.61 -35.37
C SER A 309 1.20 3.38 -36.69
N VAL A 310 0.75 4.64 -36.66
CA VAL A 310 0.55 5.48 -37.86
C VAL A 310 0.98 6.93 -37.62
N ASP A 311 1.49 7.63 -38.64
CA ASP A 311 1.94 9.03 -38.49
C ASP A 311 0.80 10.03 -38.21
N VAL A 312 -0.44 9.69 -38.59
CA VAL A 312 -1.63 10.55 -38.46
C VAL A 312 -2.71 9.90 -37.59
N VAL A 313 -2.30 9.40 -36.43
CA VAL A 313 -3.12 8.64 -35.46
C VAL A 313 -4.46 9.32 -35.18
N HIS A 314 -4.43 10.59 -34.81
CA HIS A 314 -5.62 11.33 -34.43
C HIS A 314 -6.64 11.38 -35.58
N ALA A 315 -6.22 11.62 -36.82
CA ALA A 315 -7.14 11.68 -37.96
C ALA A 315 -7.75 10.30 -38.28
N LYS A 316 -6.95 9.22 -38.16
CA LYS A 316 -7.43 7.86 -38.39
C LYS A 316 -8.38 7.42 -37.28
N ILE A 317 -8.09 7.73 -36.01
CA ILE A 317 -9.02 7.50 -34.90
C ILE A 317 -10.31 8.28 -35.13
N HIS A 318 -10.24 9.57 -35.49
CA HIS A 318 -11.43 10.35 -35.83
C HIS A 318 -12.25 9.75 -36.96
N GLN A 319 -11.60 9.13 -37.95
CA GLN A 319 -12.31 8.41 -39.01
C GLN A 319 -13.05 7.19 -38.46
N CYS A 320 -12.43 6.40 -37.58
CA CYS A 320 -13.05 5.24 -36.94
C CYS A 320 -14.21 5.65 -36.04
N LEU A 321 -14.04 6.74 -35.28
CA LEU A 321 -15.05 7.30 -34.38
C LEU A 321 -16.26 7.95 -35.11
N LYS A 322 -16.24 8.07 -36.44
CA LYS A 322 -17.42 8.48 -37.22
C LYS A 322 -18.41 7.34 -37.43
N SER A 323 -18.04 6.10 -37.11
CA SER A 323 -18.97 4.99 -37.20
C SER A 323 -20.11 5.14 -36.20
N GLU A 324 -21.35 5.01 -36.68
CA GLU A 324 -22.55 4.89 -35.83
C GLU A 324 -22.66 3.51 -35.18
N LYS A 325 -21.74 2.58 -35.51
CA LYS A 325 -21.69 1.20 -35.05
C LYS A 325 -20.47 0.90 -34.15
N ALA A 326 -19.98 1.90 -33.45
CA ALA A 326 -18.80 1.77 -32.60
C ALA A 326 -19.13 1.26 -31.19
N ALA A 327 -18.34 0.31 -30.68
CA ALA A 327 -18.40 -0.17 -29.30
C ALA A 327 -17.10 0.11 -28.54
N PHE A 328 -17.19 0.27 -27.22
CA PHE A 328 -16.07 0.64 -26.36
C PHE A 328 -15.80 -0.47 -25.35
N VAL A 329 -14.54 -0.85 -25.18
CA VAL A 329 -14.08 -1.82 -24.18
C VAL A 329 -13.05 -1.14 -23.29
N GLY A 330 -13.42 -0.89 -22.03
CA GLY A 330 -12.55 -0.29 -21.02
C GLY A 330 -11.90 -1.34 -20.11
N SER A 331 -10.89 -0.93 -19.35
CA SER A 331 -10.22 -1.77 -18.35
C SER A 331 -10.55 -1.32 -16.94
N GLY A 332 -10.79 -2.28 -16.04
CA GLY A 332 -10.79 -2.01 -14.59
C GLY A 332 -9.41 -1.61 -14.05
N GLY A 333 -8.35 -1.70 -14.87
CA GLY A 333 -6.99 -1.21 -14.56
C GLY A 333 -6.75 0.25 -14.93
N SER A 334 -7.66 0.90 -15.65
CA SER A 334 -7.56 2.31 -16.03
C SER A 334 -7.88 3.23 -14.87
N SER A 335 -7.29 4.43 -14.87
CA SER A 335 -7.60 5.45 -13.86
C SER A 335 -9.05 5.94 -13.98
N LEU A 336 -9.58 6.52 -12.90
CA LEU A 336 -10.91 7.11 -12.91
C LEU A 336 -11.03 8.20 -13.98
N GLU A 337 -9.96 8.99 -14.14
CA GLU A 337 -9.86 10.08 -15.10
C GLU A 337 -9.90 9.56 -16.55
N GLU A 338 -9.18 8.48 -16.84
CA GLU A 338 -9.23 7.80 -18.14
C GLU A 338 -10.61 7.25 -18.43
N LEU A 339 -11.20 6.51 -17.49
CA LEU A 339 -12.54 5.92 -17.65
C LEU A 339 -13.60 7.00 -17.86
N TYR A 340 -13.48 8.14 -17.17
CA TYR A 340 -14.37 9.28 -17.34
C TYR A 340 -14.28 9.87 -18.76
N LEU A 341 -13.07 10.19 -19.24
CA LEU A 341 -12.89 10.72 -20.59
C LEU A 341 -13.29 9.70 -21.67
N PHE A 342 -12.99 8.41 -21.44
CA PHE A 342 -13.39 7.33 -22.33
C PHE A 342 -14.91 7.16 -22.40
N ASN A 343 -15.59 7.28 -21.26
CA ASN A 343 -17.05 7.29 -21.22
C ASN A 343 -17.64 8.51 -21.94
N ARG A 344 -17.09 9.70 -21.73
CA ARG A 344 -17.52 10.89 -22.50
C ARG A 344 -17.34 10.70 -23.99
N LEU A 345 -16.25 10.07 -24.42
CA LEU A 345 -16.01 9.79 -25.83
C LEU A 345 -17.07 8.85 -26.40
N SER A 346 -17.43 7.80 -25.65
CA SER A 346 -18.48 6.86 -26.03
C SER A 346 -19.86 7.55 -26.17
N ARG A 347 -20.18 8.48 -25.27
CA ARG A 347 -21.44 9.25 -25.28
C ARG A 347 -21.49 10.24 -26.44
N ALA A 348 -20.38 10.93 -26.72
CA ALA A 348 -20.27 11.92 -27.79
C ALA A 348 -20.60 11.31 -29.17
N ILE A 349 -20.20 10.06 -29.40
CA ILE A 349 -20.47 9.35 -30.67
C ILE A 349 -21.70 8.43 -30.61
N ARG A 350 -22.39 8.38 -29.47
CA ARG A 350 -23.55 7.48 -29.22
C ARG A 350 -23.20 6.02 -29.49
N SER A 351 -22.18 5.52 -28.79
CA SER A 351 -21.72 4.14 -28.90
C SER A 351 -22.85 3.13 -28.77
N VAL A 352 -22.67 2.02 -29.49
CA VAL A 352 -23.61 0.88 -29.54
C VAL A 352 -23.60 0.08 -28.25
N GLY A 353 -22.47 0.08 -27.53
CA GLY A 353 -22.31 -0.54 -26.22
C GLY A 353 -20.98 -0.19 -25.58
N ASN A 354 -20.98 -0.19 -24.25
CA ASN A 354 -19.80 0.01 -23.42
C ASN A 354 -19.59 -1.23 -22.54
N TYR A 355 -18.39 -1.78 -22.58
CA TYR A 355 -18.05 -3.03 -21.92
C TYR A 355 -16.79 -2.86 -21.09
N VAL A 356 -16.68 -3.62 -20.01
CA VAL A 356 -15.43 -3.78 -19.24
C VAL A 356 -15.19 -5.29 -19.11
N VAL A 357 -13.93 -5.71 -19.20
CA VAL A 357 -13.56 -7.11 -19.00
C VAL A 357 -13.35 -7.36 -17.51
N ALA A 358 -14.04 -8.36 -16.96
CA ALA A 358 -13.79 -8.81 -15.60
C ALA A 358 -12.57 -9.73 -15.57
N HIS A 359 -11.64 -9.44 -14.67
CA HIS A 359 -10.51 -10.34 -14.40
C HIS A 359 -10.69 -10.91 -13.00
N TYR A 360 -10.96 -12.20 -12.92
CA TYR A 360 -11.13 -12.88 -11.64
C TYR A 360 -9.88 -13.66 -11.26
N GLN A 361 -9.58 -13.66 -9.97
CA GLN A 361 -8.53 -14.47 -9.36
C GLN A 361 -9.01 -15.05 -8.01
N GLU A 362 -8.19 -15.92 -7.43
CA GLU A 362 -8.45 -16.43 -6.09
C GLU A 362 -8.00 -15.40 -5.05
N GLY A 363 -8.95 -14.93 -4.23
CA GLY A 363 -8.63 -14.06 -3.09
C GLY A 363 -7.98 -14.84 -1.94
N ASP A 364 -7.08 -14.19 -1.20
CA ASP A 364 -6.31 -14.83 -0.12
C ASP A 364 -6.82 -14.53 1.29
N GLY A 365 -7.93 -13.80 1.40
CA GLY A 365 -8.50 -13.39 2.68
C GLY A 365 -7.72 -12.27 3.38
N LEU A 366 -6.67 -11.73 2.76
CA LEU A 366 -5.79 -10.73 3.35
C LEU A 366 -5.72 -9.47 2.47
N LEU A 367 -4.89 -9.46 1.41
CA LEU A 367 -4.69 -8.30 0.53
C LEU A 367 -4.83 -8.60 -0.96
N ILE A 368 -5.18 -9.83 -1.33
CA ILE A 368 -5.57 -10.19 -2.69
C ILE A 368 -7.07 -10.46 -2.69
N SER A 369 -7.82 -9.66 -3.46
CA SER A 369 -9.25 -9.86 -3.68
C SER A 369 -9.51 -10.63 -4.98
N ASN A 370 -10.75 -11.13 -5.10
CA ASN A 370 -11.19 -11.89 -6.27
C ASN A 370 -11.26 -11.06 -7.55
N ASP A 371 -11.56 -9.76 -7.45
CA ASP A 371 -11.42 -8.83 -8.57
C ASP A 371 -9.94 -8.46 -8.72
N ALA A 372 -9.33 -8.90 -9.81
CA ALA A 372 -7.92 -8.69 -10.13
C ALA A 372 -7.64 -7.29 -10.69
N LYS A 373 -8.60 -6.35 -10.63
CA LYS A 373 -8.43 -4.97 -11.09
C LYS A 373 -8.73 -3.94 -10.00
N PRO A 374 -7.94 -2.86 -9.89
CA PRO A 374 -8.04 -1.90 -8.81
C PRO A 374 -9.26 -0.96 -8.89
N ASN A 375 -9.91 -0.85 -10.05
CA ASN A 375 -10.83 0.25 -10.34
C ASN A 375 -12.14 -0.15 -11.04
N THR A 376 -12.61 -1.38 -10.87
CA THR A 376 -13.93 -1.81 -11.40
C THR A 376 -15.06 -0.93 -10.87
N ARG A 377 -15.01 -0.55 -9.58
CA ARG A 377 -15.96 0.40 -8.98
C ARG A 377 -15.82 1.81 -9.56
N GLY A 378 -14.65 2.18 -10.08
CA GLY A 378 -14.44 3.41 -10.84
C GLY A 378 -15.28 3.44 -12.11
N ALA A 379 -15.29 2.34 -12.89
CA ALA A 379 -16.09 2.23 -14.11
C ALA A 379 -17.59 2.38 -13.85
N LEU A 380 -18.09 1.81 -12.75
CA LEU A 380 -19.47 2.00 -12.28
C LEU A 380 -19.72 3.46 -11.84
N SER A 381 -18.80 4.03 -11.06
CA SER A 381 -18.95 5.36 -10.46
C SER A 381 -18.96 6.49 -11.50
N VAL A 382 -18.25 6.33 -12.62
CA VAL A 382 -18.31 7.28 -13.76
C VAL A 382 -19.46 6.99 -14.72
N GLY A 383 -20.23 5.93 -14.49
CA GLY A 383 -21.33 5.48 -15.35
C GLY A 383 -20.86 5.05 -16.74
N PHE A 384 -19.69 4.40 -16.83
CA PHE A 384 -19.22 3.77 -18.07
C PHE A 384 -19.92 2.43 -18.30
N ILE A 385 -20.16 1.69 -17.22
CA ILE A 385 -20.98 0.48 -17.15
C ILE A 385 -22.04 0.65 -16.05
N GLU A 386 -23.16 -0.06 -16.19
CA GLU A 386 -24.25 -0.07 -15.20
C GLU A 386 -24.32 -1.39 -14.42
N THR A 387 -23.85 -2.48 -15.03
CA THR A 387 -23.79 -3.82 -14.44
C THR A 387 -22.34 -4.23 -14.20
N LEU A 388 -22.13 -5.26 -13.37
CA LEU A 388 -20.80 -5.82 -13.17
C LEU A 388 -20.30 -6.47 -14.47
N PRO A 389 -19.00 -6.34 -14.76
CA PRO A 389 -18.43 -6.91 -15.97
C PRO A 389 -18.42 -8.43 -15.93
N GLU A 390 -18.38 -9.05 -17.12
CA GLU A 390 -18.18 -10.48 -17.30
C GLU A 390 -16.74 -10.76 -17.78
N ASN A 391 -16.26 -11.98 -17.55
CA ASN A 391 -14.93 -12.41 -18.02
C ASN A 391 -14.90 -12.70 -19.52
N GLN A 392 -16.06 -12.91 -20.15
CA GLN A 392 -16.21 -13.15 -21.57
C GLN A 392 -17.16 -12.11 -22.16
N LEU A 393 -16.73 -11.44 -23.23
CA LEU A 393 -17.51 -10.40 -23.90
C LEU A 393 -18.53 -11.01 -24.87
N THR A 394 -19.36 -11.94 -24.37
CA THR A 394 -20.30 -12.73 -25.18
C THR A 394 -21.31 -11.84 -25.91
N GLU A 395 -21.84 -10.82 -25.24
CA GLU A 395 -22.75 -9.85 -25.86
C GLU A 395 -22.08 -9.11 -27.03
N LEU A 396 -20.87 -8.57 -26.81
CA LEU A 396 -20.10 -7.91 -27.86
C LEU A 396 -19.82 -8.86 -29.04
N SER A 397 -19.43 -10.11 -28.75
CA SER A 397 -19.15 -11.12 -29.78
C SER A 397 -20.38 -11.41 -30.67
N ASN A 398 -21.56 -11.57 -30.05
CA ASN A 398 -22.82 -11.82 -30.77
C ASN A 398 -23.21 -10.62 -31.66
N ARG A 399 -22.97 -9.40 -31.18
CA ARG A 399 -23.30 -8.17 -31.92
C ARG A 399 -22.34 -7.90 -33.07
N ILE A 400 -21.07 -8.29 -32.93
CA ILE A 400 -20.11 -8.32 -34.04
C ILE A 400 -20.59 -9.30 -35.11
N ASP A 401 -20.99 -10.52 -34.71
CA ASP A 401 -21.48 -11.52 -35.67
C ASP A 401 -22.79 -11.14 -36.35
N ALA A 402 -23.65 -10.38 -35.66
CA ALA A 402 -24.86 -9.80 -36.22
C ALA A 402 -24.59 -8.61 -37.17
N GLY A 403 -23.35 -8.11 -37.24
CA GLY A 403 -22.99 -6.92 -38.03
C GLY A 403 -23.56 -5.61 -37.47
N GLU A 404 -23.90 -5.60 -36.18
CA GLU A 404 -24.33 -4.41 -35.45
C GLU A 404 -23.16 -3.51 -35.07
N ILE A 405 -21.96 -4.09 -34.96
CA ILE A 405 -20.72 -3.41 -34.59
C ILE A 405 -19.72 -3.59 -35.72
N ASP A 406 -19.14 -2.48 -36.19
CA ASP A 406 -18.09 -2.49 -37.22
C ASP A 406 -16.77 -1.86 -36.74
N THR A 407 -16.77 -1.24 -35.55
CA THR A 407 -15.62 -0.55 -34.98
C THR A 407 -15.57 -0.84 -33.49
N VAL A 408 -14.40 -1.22 -32.96
CA VAL A 408 -14.21 -1.44 -31.53
C VAL A 408 -13.02 -0.62 -31.04
N VAL A 409 -13.26 0.20 -30.03
CA VAL A 409 -12.23 0.99 -29.34
C VAL A 409 -11.91 0.31 -28.02
N VAL A 410 -10.67 -0.12 -27.84
CA VAL A 410 -10.21 -0.94 -26.71
C VAL A 410 -9.20 -0.15 -25.89
N TYR A 411 -9.36 -0.19 -24.57
CA TYR A 411 -8.46 0.44 -23.62
C TYR A 411 -7.84 -0.59 -22.68
N ASN A 412 -6.55 -0.88 -22.88
CA ASN A 412 -5.66 -1.71 -22.07
C ASN A 412 -6.19 -3.12 -21.77
N GLU A 413 -6.85 -3.75 -22.76
CA GLU A 413 -7.43 -5.09 -22.64
C GLU A 413 -7.01 -6.00 -23.80
N ASP A 414 -7.06 -7.32 -23.56
CA ASP A 414 -6.90 -8.32 -24.62
C ASP A 414 -8.23 -9.00 -24.92
N LEU A 415 -8.85 -8.61 -26.04
CA LEU A 415 -10.13 -9.12 -26.52
C LEU A 415 -10.11 -10.62 -26.80
N LEU A 416 -8.98 -11.20 -27.24
CA LEU A 416 -8.90 -12.64 -27.46
C LEU A 416 -8.99 -13.41 -26.14
N ALA A 417 -8.31 -12.91 -25.11
CA ALA A 417 -8.42 -13.47 -23.76
C ALA A 417 -9.83 -13.28 -23.18
N ALA A 418 -10.52 -12.21 -23.59
CA ALA A 418 -11.90 -11.92 -23.23
C ALA A 418 -12.95 -12.63 -24.10
N GLY A 419 -12.56 -13.62 -24.93
CA GLY A 419 -13.48 -14.49 -25.65
C GLY A 419 -13.87 -14.05 -27.06
N ILE A 420 -13.25 -13.01 -27.61
CA ILE A 420 -13.47 -12.58 -29.00
C ILE A 420 -12.49 -13.32 -29.91
N SER A 421 -13.03 -14.08 -30.87
CA SER A 421 -12.21 -14.87 -31.81
C SER A 421 -11.48 -14.00 -32.84
N GLU A 422 -10.38 -14.50 -33.40
CA GLU A 422 -9.64 -13.83 -34.48
C GLU A 422 -10.56 -13.50 -35.68
N GLU A 423 -11.45 -14.43 -36.05
CA GLU A 423 -12.43 -14.25 -37.12
C GLU A 423 -13.40 -13.09 -36.86
N GLN A 424 -13.73 -12.81 -35.60
CA GLN A 424 -14.57 -11.68 -35.21
C GLN A 424 -13.79 -10.37 -35.24
N LEU A 425 -12.52 -10.39 -34.84
CA LEU A 425 -11.64 -9.21 -34.89
C LEU A 425 -11.39 -8.76 -36.33
N GLU A 426 -11.30 -9.68 -37.29
CA GLU A 426 -11.18 -9.35 -38.73
C GLU A 426 -12.43 -8.65 -39.30
N LYS A 427 -13.60 -8.77 -38.66
CA LYS A 427 -14.85 -8.15 -39.12
C LYS A 427 -14.98 -6.68 -38.71
N VAL A 428 -14.13 -6.18 -37.81
CA VAL A 428 -14.24 -4.85 -37.21
C VAL A 428 -12.95 -4.06 -37.35
N GLU A 429 -13.06 -2.73 -37.48
CA GLU A 429 -11.91 -1.84 -37.36
C GLU A 429 -11.55 -1.69 -35.88
N LEU A 430 -10.29 -1.92 -35.52
CA LEU A 430 -9.83 -1.95 -34.13
C LEU A 430 -8.93 -0.74 -33.83
N VAL A 431 -9.28 0.00 -32.78
CA VAL A 431 -8.44 1.05 -32.20
C VAL A 431 -8.03 0.63 -30.80
N TYR A 432 -6.74 0.37 -30.61
CA TYR A 432 -6.19 -0.10 -29.35
C TYR A 432 -5.40 1.00 -28.64
N PHE A 433 -5.77 1.29 -27.40
CA PHE A 433 -5.00 2.10 -26.46
C PHE A 433 -4.39 1.16 -25.42
N GLY A 434 -3.07 1.15 -25.23
CA GLY A 434 -2.47 0.29 -24.23
C GLY A 434 -0.98 0.50 -24.04
N ALA A 435 -0.48 0.07 -22.89
CA ALA A 435 0.92 0.22 -22.53
C ALA A 435 1.78 -0.90 -23.15
N HIS A 436 1.21 -2.08 -23.37
CA HIS A 436 1.92 -3.29 -23.79
C HIS A 436 1.29 -3.92 -25.03
N ALA A 437 2.12 -4.54 -25.85
CA ALA A 437 1.69 -5.32 -27.00
C ALA A 437 1.04 -6.63 -26.51
N ASN A 438 -0.13 -6.93 -27.08
CA ASN A 438 -0.88 -8.16 -26.89
C ASN A 438 -1.53 -8.60 -28.22
N ALA A 439 -2.30 -9.69 -28.21
CA ALA A 439 -2.92 -10.21 -29.42
C ALA A 439 -3.92 -9.21 -30.05
N THR A 440 -4.63 -8.44 -29.22
CA THR A 440 -5.51 -7.35 -29.69
C THR A 440 -4.75 -6.23 -30.40
N SER A 441 -3.61 -5.80 -29.84
CA SER A 441 -2.78 -4.75 -30.45
C SER A 441 -2.20 -5.18 -31.80
N ALA A 442 -1.94 -6.49 -31.98
CA ALA A 442 -1.45 -7.04 -33.24
C ALA A 442 -2.53 -7.07 -34.34
N ALA A 443 -3.81 -7.24 -33.95
CA ALA A 443 -4.95 -7.15 -34.85
C ALA A 443 -5.45 -5.70 -35.08
N ALA A 444 -4.96 -4.73 -34.28
CA ALA A 444 -5.46 -3.37 -34.30
C ALA A 444 -5.03 -2.58 -35.54
N SER A 445 -5.98 -1.88 -36.15
CA SER A 445 -5.75 -0.96 -37.26
C SER A 445 -5.02 0.31 -36.81
N VAL A 446 -5.22 0.71 -35.55
CA VAL A 446 -4.51 1.81 -34.90
C VAL A 446 -4.09 1.39 -33.49
N VAL A 447 -2.82 1.62 -33.16
CA VAL A 447 -2.25 1.41 -31.83
C VAL A 447 -1.79 2.75 -31.27
N VAL A 448 -2.29 3.06 -30.07
CA VAL A 448 -1.99 4.24 -29.29
C VAL A 448 -1.25 3.80 -28.01
N PRO A 449 0.07 4.05 -27.90
CA PRO A 449 0.80 3.73 -26.69
C PRO A 449 0.29 4.59 -25.53
N THR A 450 0.00 3.96 -24.39
CA THR A 450 -0.42 4.62 -23.15
C THR A 450 0.63 4.50 -22.05
N LEU A 451 0.46 5.27 -20.99
CA LEU A 451 1.35 5.25 -19.81
C LEU A 451 0.89 4.21 -18.78
N THR A 452 1.84 3.59 -18.07
CA THR A 452 1.56 2.71 -16.92
C THR A 452 1.21 3.53 -15.69
N VAL A 453 0.65 2.90 -14.66
CA VAL A 453 0.36 3.53 -13.35
C VAL A 453 1.60 4.17 -12.70
N PHE A 454 2.81 3.74 -13.08
CA PHE A 454 4.06 4.26 -12.55
C PHE A 454 4.59 5.48 -13.31
N GLU A 455 3.95 5.86 -14.42
CA GLU A 455 4.40 6.93 -15.32
C GLU A 455 3.45 8.13 -15.37
N LYS A 456 2.26 7.99 -14.78
CA LYS A 456 1.21 9.01 -14.76
C LYS A 456 0.61 9.16 -13.36
N ASP A 457 -0.16 10.23 -13.19
CA ASP A 457 -0.92 10.51 -11.98
C ASP A 457 -2.39 10.15 -12.21
N GLY A 458 -3.10 9.74 -11.16
CA GLY A 458 -4.52 9.45 -11.28
C GLY A 458 -5.13 8.89 -10.00
N THR A 459 -6.37 8.43 -10.12
CA THR A 459 -7.13 7.89 -8.98
C THR A 459 -7.79 6.55 -9.28
N PHE A 460 -7.97 5.76 -8.22
CA PHE A 460 -8.71 4.50 -8.23
C PHE A 460 -9.75 4.48 -7.11
N ILE A 461 -10.83 3.74 -7.31
CA ILE A 461 -11.86 3.44 -6.31
C ILE A 461 -11.77 1.95 -5.99
N ASN A 462 -11.26 1.64 -4.80
CA ASN A 462 -11.04 0.27 -4.35
C ASN A 462 -12.36 -0.41 -3.92
N GLN A 463 -12.26 -1.67 -3.45
CA GLN A 463 -13.39 -2.49 -3.02
C GLN A 463 -14.26 -1.91 -1.90
N GLN A 464 -13.74 -0.98 -1.10
CA GLN A 464 -14.45 -0.29 -0.03
C GLN A 464 -15.15 0.98 -0.51
N PHE A 465 -15.21 1.24 -1.82
CA PHE A 465 -15.54 2.56 -2.39
C PHE A 465 -14.62 3.67 -1.85
N ARG A 466 -13.37 3.33 -1.51
CA ARG A 466 -12.37 4.32 -1.11
C ARG A 466 -11.65 4.85 -2.34
N LEU A 467 -11.80 6.14 -2.56
CA LEU A 467 -11.06 6.89 -3.56
C LEU A 467 -9.63 7.12 -3.08
N GLN A 468 -8.65 6.64 -3.83
CA GLN A 468 -7.22 6.77 -3.54
C GLN A 468 -6.48 7.35 -4.74
N LYS A 469 -5.52 8.26 -4.49
CA LYS A 469 -4.62 8.77 -5.54
C LYS A 469 -3.30 8.03 -5.59
N PHE A 470 -2.76 7.91 -6.79
CA PHE A 470 -1.39 7.51 -7.06
C PHE A 470 -0.66 8.60 -7.84
N LEU A 471 0.67 8.60 -7.72
CA LEU A 471 1.56 9.52 -8.44
C LEU A 471 2.56 8.74 -9.28
N GLY A 472 2.93 9.31 -10.43
CA GLY A 472 3.99 8.82 -11.28
C GLY A 472 5.33 8.79 -10.55
N ALA A 473 6.05 7.68 -10.69
CA ALA A 473 7.37 7.45 -10.11
C ALA A 473 8.51 7.74 -11.11
N VAL A 474 8.26 7.55 -12.40
CA VAL A 474 9.22 7.72 -13.49
C VAL A 474 8.55 8.43 -14.66
N PRO A 475 9.30 9.11 -15.55
CA PRO A 475 8.72 9.64 -16.78
C PRO A 475 8.32 8.51 -17.73
N GLY A 476 7.31 8.74 -18.55
CA GLY A 476 6.95 7.85 -19.65
C GLY A 476 8.02 7.76 -20.75
N PRO A 477 7.89 6.78 -21.67
CA PRO A 477 8.80 6.64 -22.81
C PRO A 477 8.82 7.90 -23.69
N SER A 478 9.96 8.17 -24.32
CA SER A 478 10.07 9.31 -25.24
C SER A 478 9.10 9.16 -26.42
N GLY A 479 8.34 10.20 -26.72
CA GLY A 479 7.35 10.20 -27.80
C GLY A 479 5.95 9.77 -27.37
N VAL A 480 5.79 9.12 -26.21
CA VAL A 480 4.48 8.79 -25.64
C VAL A 480 3.99 9.99 -24.83
N VAL A 481 2.74 10.40 -25.08
CA VAL A 481 2.08 11.48 -24.35
C VAL A 481 1.10 10.91 -23.33
N ASP A 482 0.75 11.72 -22.33
CA ASP A 482 -0.23 11.33 -21.32
C ASP A 482 -1.60 11.00 -21.96
N ASP A 483 -2.24 9.98 -21.41
CA ASP A 483 -3.49 9.44 -21.91
C ASP A 483 -4.61 10.48 -21.90
N LEU A 484 -4.66 11.33 -20.87
CA LEU A 484 -5.67 12.37 -20.73
C LEU A 484 -5.52 13.43 -21.84
N VAL A 485 -4.29 13.71 -22.26
CA VAL A 485 -4.03 14.65 -23.37
C VAL A 485 -4.58 14.07 -24.67
N THR A 486 -4.29 12.79 -24.96
CA THR A 486 -4.77 12.12 -26.18
C THR A 486 -6.29 12.03 -26.19
N LEU A 487 -6.91 11.55 -25.11
CA LEU A 487 -8.37 11.45 -24.99
C LEU A 487 -9.04 12.84 -25.06
N SER A 488 -8.46 13.85 -24.42
CA SER A 488 -8.98 15.22 -24.48
C SER A 488 -8.88 15.82 -25.88
N GLN A 489 -7.81 15.54 -26.64
CA GLN A 489 -7.70 15.98 -28.03
C GLN A 489 -8.76 15.31 -28.91
N LEU A 490 -9.01 14.01 -28.71
CA LEU A 490 -10.05 13.29 -29.43
C LEU A 490 -11.45 13.84 -29.13
N LEU A 491 -11.73 14.11 -27.86
CA LEU A 491 -12.99 14.71 -27.40
C LEU A 491 -13.20 16.11 -27.97
N ASN A 492 -12.20 16.98 -27.92
CA ASN A 492 -12.31 18.36 -28.42
C ASN A 492 -12.66 18.45 -29.92
N HIS A 493 -12.38 17.41 -30.71
CA HIS A 493 -12.80 17.37 -32.11
C HIS A 493 -14.29 17.07 -32.27
N LEU A 494 -14.85 16.27 -31.37
CA LEU A 494 -16.26 15.88 -31.39
C LEU A 494 -17.13 16.90 -30.66
N GLU A 495 -16.60 17.49 -29.58
CA GLU A 495 -17.24 18.49 -28.73
C GLU A 495 -16.29 19.70 -28.53
N PRO A 496 -16.32 20.69 -29.44
CA PRO A 496 -15.37 21.82 -29.44
C PRO A 496 -15.41 22.73 -28.20
N ASP A 497 -16.51 22.72 -27.44
CA ASP A 497 -16.76 23.64 -26.32
C ASP A 497 -16.45 23.04 -24.94
N ILE A 498 -15.99 21.78 -24.88
CA ILE A 498 -15.83 21.03 -23.61
C ILE A 498 -14.63 21.48 -22.76
N GLY A 499 -13.72 22.29 -23.34
CA GLY A 499 -12.50 22.75 -22.67
C GLY A 499 -11.34 21.73 -22.70
N LYS A 500 -10.17 22.15 -22.19
CA LYS A 500 -8.95 21.33 -22.21
C LYS A 500 -8.87 20.44 -20.97
N LEU A 501 -9.38 19.21 -21.09
CA LEU A 501 -9.33 18.17 -20.05
C LEU A 501 -8.05 17.32 -20.07
N GLY A 502 -6.93 17.90 -20.52
CA GLY A 502 -5.66 17.17 -20.67
C GLY A 502 -4.81 17.05 -19.39
N THR A 503 -5.37 17.39 -18.22
CA THR A 503 -4.68 17.28 -16.93
C THR A 503 -5.62 16.71 -15.89
N VAL A 504 -5.08 15.97 -14.91
CA VAL A 504 -5.86 15.38 -13.81
C VAL A 504 -6.71 16.43 -13.10
N ALA A 505 -6.17 17.61 -12.82
CA ALA A 505 -6.92 18.69 -12.16
C ALA A 505 -8.14 19.13 -12.97
N ALA A 506 -7.97 19.37 -14.29
CA ALA A 506 -9.06 19.78 -15.16
C ALA A 506 -10.15 18.69 -15.30
N VAL A 507 -9.76 17.41 -15.30
CA VAL A 507 -10.71 16.28 -15.31
C VAL A 507 -11.50 16.23 -14.00
N TRP A 508 -10.85 16.48 -12.86
CA TRP A 508 -11.52 16.51 -11.56
C TRP A 508 -12.52 17.65 -11.41
N ASP A 509 -12.22 18.82 -11.98
CA ASP A 509 -13.18 19.93 -12.01
C ASP A 509 -14.46 19.52 -12.75
N ALA A 510 -14.33 18.85 -13.91
CA ALA A 510 -15.47 18.35 -14.68
C ALA A 510 -16.21 17.19 -13.98
N LEU A 511 -15.47 16.25 -13.37
CA LEU A 511 -16.04 15.14 -12.58
C LEU A 511 -16.92 15.65 -11.43
N ALA A 512 -16.42 16.64 -10.68
CA ALA A 512 -17.12 17.20 -9.52
C ALA A 512 -18.38 18.00 -9.91
N GLU A 513 -18.41 18.57 -11.12
CA GLU A 513 -19.60 19.27 -11.65
C GLU A 513 -20.69 18.30 -12.13
N GLU A 514 -20.31 17.15 -12.69
CA GLU A 514 -21.23 16.24 -13.38
C GLU A 514 -21.73 15.07 -12.53
N ILE A 515 -20.91 14.62 -11.58
CA ILE A 515 -21.17 13.42 -10.80
C ILE A 515 -21.25 13.79 -9.33
N SER A 516 -22.46 13.67 -8.77
CA SER A 516 -22.75 14.08 -7.39
C SER A 516 -21.88 13.37 -6.34
N LEU A 517 -21.41 12.16 -6.63
CA LEU A 517 -20.51 11.36 -5.79
C LEU A 517 -19.17 12.06 -5.52
N PHE A 518 -18.72 12.92 -6.45
CA PHE A 518 -17.44 13.60 -6.40
C PHE A 518 -17.54 15.08 -6.03
N THR A 519 -18.75 15.55 -5.70
CA THR A 519 -18.98 16.95 -5.30
C THR A 519 -18.04 17.36 -4.16
N SER A 520 -17.34 18.48 -4.31
CA SER A 520 -16.37 19.02 -3.33
C SER A 520 -15.07 18.22 -3.15
N ILE A 521 -14.79 17.24 -4.02
CA ILE A 521 -13.52 16.50 -4.02
C ILE A 521 -12.64 17.04 -5.15
N SER A 522 -11.34 17.21 -4.89
CA SER A 522 -10.35 17.51 -5.92
C SER A 522 -9.10 16.65 -5.73
N PHE A 523 -8.37 16.41 -6.82
CA PHE A 523 -7.13 15.63 -6.77
C PHE A 523 -6.09 16.21 -5.79
N SER A 524 -5.99 17.55 -5.75
CA SER A 524 -5.05 18.26 -4.89
C SER A 524 -5.43 18.19 -3.40
N SER A 525 -6.73 18.20 -3.08
CA SER A 525 -7.24 18.12 -1.71
C SER A 525 -7.35 16.69 -1.17
N LEU A 526 -7.35 15.67 -2.05
CA LEU A 526 -7.47 14.28 -1.64
C LEU A 526 -6.32 13.87 -0.73
N SER A 527 -6.67 13.33 0.44
CA SER A 527 -5.68 12.88 1.44
C SER A 527 -4.85 11.73 0.88
N THR A 528 -3.67 11.51 1.46
CA THR A 528 -2.85 10.35 1.10
C THR A 528 -3.46 9.02 1.57
N GLU A 529 -4.42 9.03 2.49
CA GLU A 529 -5.16 7.85 2.97
C GLU A 529 -6.44 7.57 2.16
N GLY A 530 -6.78 8.47 1.24
CA GLY A 530 -8.01 8.43 0.46
C GLY A 530 -9.25 8.86 1.25
N VAL A 531 -10.40 8.81 0.58
CA VAL A 531 -11.72 9.15 1.15
C VAL A 531 -12.71 8.06 0.79
N VAL A 532 -13.55 7.65 1.73
CA VAL A 532 -14.64 6.69 1.48
C VAL A 532 -15.81 7.43 0.84
N LEU A 533 -16.26 6.93 -0.31
CA LEU A 533 -17.40 7.46 -1.04
C LEU A 533 -18.69 6.74 -0.62
N ASP A 534 -19.83 7.38 -0.86
CA ASP A 534 -21.15 6.76 -0.64
C ASP A 534 -21.48 5.79 -1.78
N GLY A 535 -21.15 4.51 -1.57
CA GLY A 535 -21.42 3.43 -2.53
C GLY A 535 -22.86 2.87 -2.47
N SER A 536 -23.78 3.48 -1.71
CA SER A 536 -25.12 2.93 -1.45
C SER A 536 -25.91 2.61 -2.72
N ALA A 537 -25.74 3.41 -3.78
CA ALA A 537 -26.37 3.19 -5.08
C ALA A 537 -25.99 1.86 -5.75
N PHE A 538 -24.82 1.30 -5.41
CA PHE A 538 -24.28 0.09 -6.03
C PHE A 538 -24.42 -1.16 -5.15
N GLU A 539 -25.02 -1.06 -3.97
CA GLU A 539 -25.11 -2.17 -3.01
C GLU A 539 -25.93 -3.36 -3.51
N HIS A 540 -26.80 -3.15 -4.49
CA HIS A 540 -27.62 -4.19 -5.11
C HIS A 540 -26.82 -5.08 -6.08
N LEU A 541 -25.59 -4.68 -6.45
CA LEU A 541 -24.75 -5.44 -7.38
C LEU A 541 -24.01 -6.58 -6.65
N PRO A 542 -23.97 -7.80 -7.23
CA PRO A 542 -23.33 -8.97 -6.61
C PRO A 542 -21.82 -8.94 -6.79
N PHE A 543 -21.14 -8.08 -6.04
CA PHE A 543 -19.68 -7.96 -6.05
C PHE A 543 -18.98 -9.28 -5.71
N CYS A 544 -17.94 -9.63 -6.48
CA CYS A 544 -17.27 -10.93 -6.36
C CYS A 544 -16.31 -11.06 -5.18
N GLU A 545 -16.01 -9.96 -4.47
CA GLU A 545 -15.00 -9.97 -3.42
C GLU A 545 -15.44 -10.68 -2.14
N GLY A 546 -14.60 -11.62 -1.67
CA GLY A 546 -14.72 -12.20 -0.34
C GLY A 546 -14.24 -11.29 0.78
N LYS A 547 -14.27 -11.81 2.01
CA LYS A 547 -13.68 -11.16 3.18
C LYS A 547 -12.17 -10.94 2.95
N SER A 548 -11.67 -9.74 3.27
CA SER A 548 -10.23 -9.43 3.30
C SER A 548 -9.89 -8.59 4.54
N LEU A 549 -8.63 -8.17 4.71
CA LEU A 549 -8.11 -7.61 5.98
C LEU A 549 -9.00 -6.54 6.61
N HIS A 550 -9.48 -5.58 5.80
CA HIS A 550 -10.33 -4.46 6.23
C HIS A 550 -11.64 -4.37 5.44
N TYR A 551 -12.09 -5.47 4.82
CA TYR A 551 -13.33 -5.50 4.05
C TYR A 551 -14.14 -6.75 4.39
N GLU A 552 -15.39 -6.52 4.76
CA GLU A 552 -16.38 -7.58 4.94
C GLU A 552 -17.47 -7.40 3.88
N PRO A 553 -17.69 -8.38 2.98
CA PRO A 553 -18.79 -8.31 2.04
C PRO A 553 -20.12 -8.30 2.81
N LYS A 554 -21.10 -7.55 2.32
CA LYS A 554 -22.46 -7.65 2.86
C LYS A 554 -22.95 -9.07 2.57
N ALA A 555 -23.47 -9.75 3.60
CA ALA A 555 -23.98 -11.11 3.44
C ALA A 555 -24.97 -11.14 2.28
N GLU A 556 -24.75 -12.05 1.32
CA GLU A 556 -25.79 -12.41 0.37
C GLU A 556 -27.03 -12.76 1.18
N THR A 557 -28.14 -12.06 0.96
CA THR A 557 -29.45 -12.61 1.29
C THR A 557 -29.61 -13.83 0.40
N VAL A 558 -29.10 -14.97 0.87
CA VAL A 558 -29.42 -16.27 0.31
C VAL A 558 -30.92 -16.44 0.53
N GLU A 559 -31.71 -16.08 -0.49
CA GLU A 559 -33.06 -16.61 -0.62
C GLU A 559 -32.88 -18.12 -0.76
N ALA A 560 -33.09 -18.80 0.37
CA ALA A 560 -33.16 -20.24 0.44
C ALA A 560 -34.47 -20.68 -0.24
N ASP A 561 -34.45 -20.77 -1.57
CA ASP A 561 -35.48 -21.49 -2.32
C ASP A 561 -35.13 -22.98 -2.31
N ALA A 562 -35.76 -23.70 -1.39
CA ALA A 562 -35.91 -25.15 -1.36
C ALA A 562 -37.40 -25.52 -1.34
#